data_AF-A0A9E1JBF7-F1
#
_entry.id   AF-A0A9E1JBF7-F1
#
_cell.length_a   1.000
_cell.length_b   1.000
_cell.length_c   1.000
_cell.angle_alpha   90.00
_cell.angle_beta   90.00
_cell.angle_gamma   90.00
#
_symmetry.space_group_name_H-M   'P 1'
#
loop_
_entity.id
_entity.type
_entity.pdbx_description
1 polymer ?
#
loop_
_entity_poly.entity_id
_entity_poly.type
_entity_poly.pdbx_seq_one_letter_code
_entity_poly.pdbx_strand_id
1 'polypeptide(L)'
;MDNLHIFLGATVADAAARPLHWVYDPKKLNQFIKGKKEIAFLNQNKSPFYSIKTGKVSGYNDVGQVMFKTLISTQKKSEILRNFKKNIIKNFGPGSAYWRNLKLRKKYKKIKWKKPMKGPWIHQNILETIQNIKAKKSISGGTKVNESDGFCAALPYFLYNNNDKELKKVIKSVANSKTNETYALAKLKIIDLANSGDKNPIQTFVRKYGKNKYFREVVNN
;
A
#
# COMPACT_ATOMS: atom_id res chain seq x y z
N MET A 1 9.73 -6.29 -18.02
CA MET A 1 9.10 -6.34 -16.67
C MET A 1 7.90 -7.22 -16.89
N ASP A 2 7.97 -8.44 -16.39
CA ASP A 2 7.04 -9.48 -16.79
C ASP A 2 5.91 -9.56 -15.76
N ASN A 3 4.81 -10.24 -16.09
CA ASN A 3 3.66 -10.42 -15.19
C ASN A 3 3.01 -9.11 -14.71
N LEU A 4 3.01 -8.06 -15.55
CA LEU A 4 2.37 -6.76 -15.25
C LEU A 4 0.88 -6.87 -14.91
N HIS A 5 0.21 -7.93 -15.37
CA HIS A 5 -1.18 -8.23 -15.01
C HIS A 5 -1.37 -8.39 -13.49
N ILE A 6 -0.34 -8.79 -12.74
CA ILE A 6 -0.37 -8.85 -11.26
C ILE A 6 -0.55 -7.44 -10.67
N PHE A 7 0.27 -6.49 -11.11
CA PHE A 7 0.18 -5.11 -10.62
C PHE A 7 -1.09 -4.41 -11.12
N LEU A 8 -1.51 -4.70 -12.35
CA LEU A 8 -2.80 -4.24 -12.89
C LEU A 8 -3.96 -4.76 -12.05
N GLY A 9 -4.01 -6.06 -11.75
CA GLY A 9 -5.04 -6.67 -10.91
C GLY A 9 -5.09 -6.05 -9.51
N ALA A 10 -3.93 -5.84 -8.87
CA ALA A 10 -3.86 -5.14 -7.59
C ALA A 10 -4.37 -3.68 -7.66
N THR A 11 -4.13 -3.01 -8.78
CA THR A 11 -4.60 -1.63 -9.04
C THR A 11 -6.11 -1.56 -9.24
N VAL A 12 -6.65 -2.49 -10.04
CA VAL A 12 -8.10 -2.60 -10.27
C VAL A 12 -8.82 -2.95 -8.97
N ALA A 13 -8.31 -3.92 -8.20
CA ALA A 13 -8.90 -4.34 -6.94
C ALA A 13 -8.94 -3.21 -5.89
N ASP A 14 -7.85 -2.43 -5.77
CA ASP A 14 -7.82 -1.26 -4.88
C ASP A 14 -8.88 -0.23 -5.30
N ALA A 15 -8.93 0.14 -6.59
CA ALA A 15 -9.90 1.11 -7.09
C ALA A 15 -11.36 0.63 -6.94
N ALA A 16 -11.59 -0.67 -7.14
CA ALA A 16 -12.90 -1.32 -7.01
C ALA A 16 -13.42 -1.32 -5.57
N ALA A 17 -12.56 -1.66 -4.59
CA ALA A 17 -12.94 -1.78 -3.18
C ALA A 17 -12.92 -0.44 -2.43
N ARG A 18 -12.18 0.56 -2.92
CA ARG A 18 -11.98 1.85 -2.25
C ARG A 18 -13.25 2.56 -1.78
N PRO A 19 -14.39 2.54 -2.48
CA PRO A 19 -15.64 3.09 -1.97
C PRO A 19 -16.07 2.58 -0.58
N LEU A 20 -15.67 1.37 -0.21
CA LEU A 20 -15.95 0.74 1.09
C LEU A 20 -14.76 0.82 2.06
N HIS A 21 -13.65 1.49 1.71
CA HIS A 21 -12.45 1.54 2.54
C HIS A 21 -12.74 2.01 3.97
N TRP A 22 -12.27 1.22 4.92
CA TRP A 22 -12.32 1.48 6.36
C TRP A 22 -13.74 1.62 6.93
N VAL A 23 -14.72 0.93 6.33
CA VAL A 23 -15.99 0.62 6.98
C VAL A 23 -15.78 -0.62 7.86
N TYR A 24 -15.40 -0.40 9.12
CA TYR A 24 -15.03 -1.49 10.04
C TYR A 24 -16.22 -2.20 10.69
N ASP A 25 -17.35 -1.51 10.84
CA ASP A 25 -18.55 -2.06 11.45
C ASP A 25 -19.24 -3.03 10.46
N PRO A 26 -19.29 -4.35 10.76
CA PRO A 26 -19.85 -5.33 9.84
C PRO A 26 -21.34 -5.09 9.57
N LYS A 27 -22.11 -4.60 10.55
CA LYS A 27 -23.53 -4.32 10.36
C LYS A 27 -23.73 -3.19 9.35
N LYS A 28 -22.91 -2.13 9.43
CA LYS A 28 -22.92 -1.02 8.46
C LYS A 28 -22.47 -1.47 7.09
N LEU A 29 -21.39 -2.26 7.01
CA LEU A 29 -20.90 -2.79 5.74
C LEU A 29 -22.01 -3.61 5.06
N ASN A 30 -22.62 -4.55 5.78
CA ASN A 30 -23.72 -5.38 5.29
C ASN A 30 -24.91 -4.53 4.83
N GLN A 31 -25.28 -3.50 5.60
CA GLN A 31 -26.33 -2.57 5.20
C GLN A 31 -26.00 -1.84 3.89
N PHE A 32 -24.76 -1.40 3.69
CA PHE A 32 -24.35 -0.68 2.49
C PHE A 32 -24.35 -1.52 1.23
N ILE A 33 -24.09 -2.83 1.35
CA ILE A 33 -24.03 -3.76 0.21
C ILE A 33 -25.31 -4.58 0.02
N LYS A 34 -26.26 -4.52 0.97
CA LYS A 34 -27.52 -5.27 0.91
C LYS A 34 -28.26 -5.01 -0.41
N GLY A 35 -28.64 -6.09 -1.10
CA GLY A 35 -29.39 -6.04 -2.36
C GLY A 35 -28.58 -5.56 -3.57
N LYS A 36 -27.26 -5.38 -3.45
CA LYS A 36 -26.41 -5.01 -4.58
C LYS A 36 -25.87 -6.25 -5.27
N LYS A 37 -26.11 -6.36 -6.59
CA LYS A 37 -25.53 -7.41 -7.42
C LYS A 37 -24.03 -7.21 -7.65
N GLU A 38 -23.60 -5.95 -7.79
CA GLU A 38 -22.20 -5.56 -7.95
C GLU A 38 -21.77 -4.64 -6.81
N ILE A 39 -20.63 -4.97 -6.20
CA ILE A 39 -20.04 -4.24 -5.08
C ILE A 39 -18.68 -3.64 -5.43
N ALA A 40 -18.08 -4.05 -6.55
CA ALA A 40 -16.95 -3.35 -7.15
C ALA A 40 -17.39 -1.98 -7.66
N PHE A 41 -16.51 -0.99 -7.50
CA PHE A 41 -16.73 0.36 -8.02
C PHE A 41 -18.06 0.98 -7.62
N LEU A 42 -18.47 0.84 -6.35
CA LEU A 42 -19.69 1.51 -5.87
C LEU A 42 -19.69 2.99 -6.26
N ASN A 43 -20.77 3.40 -6.91
CA ASN A 43 -20.99 4.77 -7.37
C ASN A 43 -20.98 5.78 -6.20
N GLN A 44 -21.42 5.36 -5.03
CA GLN A 44 -21.46 6.16 -3.82
C GLN A 44 -20.35 5.76 -2.84
N ASN A 45 -19.52 6.74 -2.46
CA ASN A 45 -18.54 6.55 -1.39
C ASN A 45 -19.22 6.25 -0.05
N LYS A 46 -18.81 5.17 0.60
CA LYS A 46 -19.19 4.80 1.98
C LYS A 46 -18.02 4.88 2.96
N SER A 47 -16.80 5.08 2.48
CA SER A 47 -15.65 5.34 3.35
C SER A 47 -15.92 6.54 4.27
N PRO A 48 -15.73 6.41 5.59
CA PRO A 48 -16.04 7.48 6.53
C PRO A 48 -14.96 8.57 6.59
N PHE A 49 -13.79 8.34 6.00
CA PHE A 49 -12.62 9.21 6.15
C PHE A 49 -12.38 10.11 4.94
N TYR A 50 -12.52 9.60 3.73
CA TYR A 50 -12.20 10.36 2.53
C TYR A 50 -13.06 9.94 1.34
N SER A 51 -13.16 10.83 0.36
CA SER A 51 -13.94 10.61 -0.85
C SER A 51 -13.17 11.12 -2.07
N ILE A 52 -12.86 10.23 -2.99
CA ILE A 52 -12.30 10.52 -4.31
C ILE A 52 -13.22 9.92 -5.39
N LYS A 53 -13.04 10.35 -6.64
CA LYS A 53 -13.82 9.82 -7.78
C LYS A 53 -13.67 8.30 -7.84
N THR A 54 -14.78 7.57 -7.93
CA THR A 54 -14.77 6.11 -8.14
C THR A 54 -13.96 5.74 -9.38
N GLY A 55 -13.20 4.64 -9.30
CA GLY A 55 -12.21 4.26 -10.31
C GLY A 55 -10.82 4.87 -10.09
N LYS A 56 -10.67 5.82 -9.16
CA LYS A 56 -9.34 6.24 -8.67
C LYS A 56 -8.88 5.33 -7.53
N VAL A 57 -7.58 5.10 -7.51
CA VAL A 57 -6.88 4.32 -6.49
C VAL A 57 -6.71 5.09 -5.17
N SER A 58 -6.52 4.34 -4.09
CA SER A 58 -6.21 4.85 -2.76
C SER A 58 -4.74 5.27 -2.63
N GLY A 59 -4.41 5.87 -1.47
CA GLY A 59 -3.03 6.17 -1.12
C GLY A 59 -2.12 4.93 -1.09
N TYR A 60 -2.65 3.73 -0.87
CA TYR A 60 -1.85 2.50 -0.78
C TYR A 60 -1.33 2.14 -2.16
N ASN A 61 -2.23 2.01 -3.14
CA ASN A 61 -1.81 1.68 -4.50
C ASN A 61 -1.04 2.84 -5.15
N ASP A 62 -1.34 4.11 -4.84
CA ASP A 62 -0.54 5.25 -5.32
C ASP A 62 0.96 5.15 -4.93
N VAL A 63 1.30 4.56 -3.77
CA VAL A 63 2.70 4.27 -3.41
C VAL A 63 3.32 3.30 -4.41
N GLY A 64 2.58 2.26 -4.80
CA GLY A 64 2.97 1.33 -5.87
C GLY A 64 3.10 2.03 -7.23
N GLN A 65 2.16 2.91 -7.59
CA GLN A 65 2.23 3.69 -8.84
C GLN A 65 3.48 4.58 -8.88
N VAL A 66 3.88 5.17 -7.75
CA VAL A 66 5.11 5.94 -7.64
C VAL A 66 6.34 5.06 -7.87
N MET A 67 6.38 3.85 -7.29
CA MET A 67 7.47 2.91 -7.55
C MET A 67 7.49 2.50 -9.02
N PHE A 68 6.35 2.09 -9.58
CA PHE A 68 6.23 1.65 -10.97
C PHE A 68 6.75 2.71 -11.96
N LYS A 69 6.29 3.96 -11.81
CA LYS A 69 6.79 5.09 -12.63
C LYS A 69 8.27 5.34 -12.43
N THR A 70 8.78 5.18 -11.21
CA THR A 70 10.22 5.32 -10.91
C THR A 70 11.05 4.27 -11.63
N LEU A 71 10.57 3.02 -11.68
CA LEU A 71 11.24 1.92 -12.39
C LEU A 71 11.33 2.19 -13.88
N ILE A 72 10.25 2.71 -14.49
CA ILE A 72 10.23 3.05 -15.92
C ILE A 72 11.17 4.23 -16.23
N SER A 73 11.21 5.25 -15.37
CA SER A 73 11.97 6.47 -15.63
C SER A 73 13.45 6.40 -15.22
N THR A 74 13.87 5.38 -14.48
CA THR A 74 15.24 5.30 -13.93
C THR A 74 16.09 4.33 -14.74
N GLN A 75 17.16 4.83 -15.34
CA GLN A 75 18.07 4.02 -16.17
C GLN A 75 18.93 3.06 -15.34
N LYS A 76 19.50 3.53 -14.22
CA LYS A 76 20.44 2.75 -13.40
C LYS A 76 19.76 2.16 -12.17
N LYS A 77 19.87 0.84 -12.00
CA LYS A 77 19.28 0.11 -10.85
C LYS A 77 19.69 0.70 -9.50
N SER A 78 20.94 1.11 -9.35
CA SER A 78 21.48 1.72 -8.12
C SER A 78 20.80 3.04 -7.74
N GLU A 79 20.16 3.73 -8.69
CA GLU A 79 19.50 5.02 -8.46
C GLU A 79 18.01 4.90 -8.13
N ILE A 80 17.40 3.72 -8.34
CA ILE A 80 15.95 3.52 -8.19
C ILE A 80 15.48 3.96 -6.82
N LEU A 81 16.14 3.54 -5.74
CA LEU A 81 15.69 3.87 -4.38
C LEU A 81 15.80 5.36 -4.07
N ARG A 82 16.85 6.02 -4.59
CA ARG A 82 17.04 7.48 -4.46
C ARG A 82 15.93 8.23 -5.22
N ASN A 83 15.66 7.84 -6.46
CA ASN A 83 14.62 8.44 -7.28
C ASN A 83 13.22 8.17 -6.71
N PHE A 84 13.00 6.98 -6.15
CA PHE A 84 11.75 6.62 -5.49
C PHE A 84 11.46 7.53 -4.31
N LYS A 85 12.43 7.75 -3.42
CA LYS A 85 12.30 8.69 -2.29
C LYS A 85 11.98 10.12 -2.77
N LYS A 86 12.63 10.60 -3.83
CA LYS A 86 12.33 11.91 -4.46
C LYS A 86 10.89 11.95 -4.99
N ASN A 87 10.46 10.90 -5.68
CA ASN A 87 9.12 10.82 -6.25
C ASN A 87 8.02 10.68 -5.19
N ILE A 88 8.30 10.03 -4.04
CA ILE A 88 7.40 10.03 -2.87
C ILE A 88 7.17 11.45 -2.36
N ILE A 89 8.24 12.25 -2.20
CA ILE A 89 8.10 13.66 -1.79
C ILE A 89 7.29 14.44 -2.83
N LYS A 90 7.56 14.25 -4.12
CA LYS A 90 6.82 14.94 -5.19
C LYS A 90 5.33 14.59 -5.18
N ASN A 91 4.98 13.30 -4.99
CA ASN A 91 3.61 12.82 -5.09
C ASN A 91 2.78 13.12 -3.82
N PHE A 92 3.39 12.98 -2.63
CA PHE A 92 2.68 13.02 -1.36
C PHE A 92 3.04 14.24 -0.48
N GLY A 93 4.16 14.90 -0.75
CA GLY A 93 4.69 16.00 0.06
C GLY A 93 4.03 17.36 -0.20
N PRO A 94 4.61 18.45 0.34
CA PRO A 94 4.07 19.81 0.20
C PRO A 94 3.71 20.17 -1.24
N GLY A 95 2.53 20.78 -1.43
CA GLY A 95 1.97 21.13 -2.74
C GLY A 95 1.07 20.05 -3.35
N SER A 96 1.18 18.78 -2.92
CA SER A 96 0.33 17.71 -3.42
C SER A 96 -1.12 17.80 -2.93
N ALA A 97 -2.03 17.11 -3.62
CA ALA A 97 -3.41 16.92 -3.17
C ALA A 97 -3.48 16.24 -1.79
N TYR A 98 -2.62 15.25 -1.54
CA TYR A 98 -2.48 14.58 -0.26
C TYR A 98 -2.11 15.54 0.87
N TRP A 99 -1.12 16.41 0.65
CA TRP A 99 -0.64 17.33 1.68
C TRP A 99 -1.61 18.47 1.98
N ARG A 100 -2.33 18.97 0.95
CA ARG A 100 -3.43 19.92 1.15
C ARG A 100 -4.53 19.30 2.04
N ASN A 101 -4.89 18.05 1.78
CA ASN A 101 -5.88 17.31 2.57
C ASN A 101 -5.42 16.98 4.00
N LEU A 102 -4.11 16.77 4.23
CA LEU A 102 -3.58 16.62 5.59
C LEU A 102 -3.85 17.86 6.45
N LYS A 103 -3.68 19.07 5.88
CA LYS A 103 -3.95 20.34 6.60
C LYS A 103 -5.43 20.44 6.98
N LEU A 104 -6.32 20.08 6.06
CA LEU A 104 -7.76 20.02 6.32
C LEU A 104 -8.09 19.02 7.43
N ARG A 105 -7.57 17.79 7.35
CA ARG A 105 -7.75 16.74 8.37
C ARG A 105 -7.39 17.23 9.78
N LYS A 106 -6.30 17.99 9.95
CA LYS A 106 -5.89 18.53 11.26
C LYS A 106 -6.90 19.53 11.83
N LYS A 107 -7.50 20.39 10.98
CA LYS A 107 -8.57 21.31 11.38
C LYS A 107 -9.83 20.52 11.78
N TYR A 108 -10.18 19.49 11.02
CA TYR A 108 -11.33 18.64 11.31
C TYR A 108 -11.18 17.81 12.57
N LYS A 109 -9.99 17.34 12.98
CA LYS A 109 -9.84 16.58 14.24
C LYS A 109 -10.23 17.36 15.50
N LYS A 110 -10.26 18.69 15.45
CA LYS A 110 -10.72 19.56 16.56
C LYS A 110 -12.25 19.64 16.67
N ILE A 111 -12.97 19.22 15.62
CA ILE A 111 -14.43 19.23 15.53
C ILE A 111 -14.89 17.77 15.36
N LYS A 112 -15.99 17.34 15.95
CA LYS A 112 -16.44 15.93 15.82
C LYS A 112 -16.52 15.53 14.34
N TRP A 113 -15.83 14.45 13.94
CA TRP A 113 -15.72 14.01 12.55
C TRP A 113 -17.08 13.50 12.04
N LYS A 114 -17.80 14.30 11.25
CA LYS A 114 -19.18 13.99 10.81
C LYS A 114 -19.30 13.50 9.37
N LYS A 115 -18.37 13.86 8.47
CA LYS A 115 -18.43 13.53 7.03
C LYS A 115 -17.03 13.25 6.47
N PRO A 116 -16.89 12.42 5.43
CA PRO A 116 -15.61 12.18 4.77
C PRO A 116 -15.09 13.45 4.10
N MET A 117 -13.78 13.66 4.16
CA MET A 117 -13.13 14.76 3.47
C MET A 117 -13.13 14.53 1.95
N LYS A 118 -13.32 15.59 1.16
CA LYS A 118 -13.17 15.51 -0.30
C LYS A 118 -11.70 15.47 -0.68
N GLY A 119 -11.30 14.47 -1.46
CA GLY A 119 -9.93 14.23 -1.93
C GLY A 119 -9.23 13.08 -1.21
N PRO A 120 -7.95 12.84 -1.51
CA PRO A 120 -7.23 11.65 -1.07
C PRO A 120 -6.79 11.71 0.40
N TRP A 121 -6.40 10.56 0.94
CA TRP A 121 -5.94 10.39 2.32
C TRP A 121 -4.49 9.91 2.36
N ILE A 122 -3.64 10.60 3.14
CA ILE A 122 -2.23 10.23 3.32
C ILE A 122 -2.06 9.36 4.57
N HIS A 123 -1.37 8.23 4.43
CA HIS A 123 -1.11 7.27 5.51
C HIS A 123 0.01 7.73 6.44
N GLN A 124 0.00 7.20 7.66
CA GLN A 124 0.94 7.59 8.71
C GLN A 124 2.39 7.23 8.33
N ASN A 125 2.60 6.05 7.74
CA ASN A 125 3.92 5.62 7.24
C ASN A 125 4.51 6.59 6.21
N ILE A 126 3.68 7.10 5.28
CA ILE A 126 4.14 8.04 4.25
C ILE A 126 4.48 9.41 4.85
N LEU A 127 3.74 9.86 5.87
CA LEU A 127 4.08 11.09 6.59
C LEU A 127 5.45 11.00 7.26
N GLU A 128 5.72 9.89 7.96
CA GLU A 128 7.03 9.65 8.58
C GLU A 128 8.12 9.49 7.53
N THR A 129 7.81 8.83 6.41
CA THR A 129 8.74 8.70 5.29
C THR A 129 9.23 10.05 4.78
N ILE A 130 8.30 10.98 4.53
CA ILE A 130 8.65 12.33 4.10
C ILE A 130 9.50 13.06 5.15
N GLN A 131 9.15 12.93 6.45
CA GLN A 131 9.92 13.53 7.54
C GLN A 131 11.34 12.96 7.61
N ASN A 132 11.48 11.64 7.55
CA ASN A 132 12.75 10.94 7.65
C ASN A 132 13.66 11.19 6.43
N ILE A 133 13.09 11.33 5.22
CA ILE A 133 13.87 11.73 4.03
C ILE A 133 14.42 13.15 4.22
N LYS A 134 13.59 14.10 4.70
CA LYS A 134 14.04 15.48 4.96
C LYS A 134 15.12 15.54 6.04
N ALA A 135 15.02 14.69 7.06
CA ALA A 135 16.02 14.53 8.10
C ALA A 135 17.25 13.70 7.68
N LYS A 136 17.36 13.32 6.39
CA LYS A 136 18.47 12.55 5.82
C LYS A 136 18.78 11.24 6.57
N LYS A 137 17.76 10.58 7.14
CA LYS A 137 17.94 9.29 7.82
C LYS A 137 18.34 8.21 6.81
N SER A 138 19.16 7.26 7.26
CA SER A 138 19.58 6.10 6.46
C SER A 138 18.38 5.28 5.97
N ILE A 139 17.45 4.99 6.88
CA ILE A 139 16.17 4.34 6.59
C ILE A 139 15.05 5.36 6.73
N SER A 140 14.20 5.46 5.71
CA SER A 140 13.14 6.46 5.66
C SER A 140 11.79 5.97 6.17
N GLY A 141 11.48 4.68 6.13
CA GLY A 141 10.14 4.19 6.45
C GLY A 141 9.68 4.52 7.87
N GLY A 142 8.37 4.74 8.02
CA GLY A 142 7.75 4.97 9.33
C GLY A 142 7.75 3.72 10.21
N THR A 143 7.63 3.91 11.52
CA THR A 143 7.58 2.80 12.50
C THR A 143 6.34 2.83 13.39
N LYS A 144 5.51 3.87 13.31
CA LYS A 144 4.36 4.04 14.22
C LYS A 144 3.18 3.13 13.91
N VAL A 145 3.07 2.63 12.68
CA VAL A 145 1.94 1.80 12.26
C VAL A 145 2.39 0.60 11.43
N ASN A 146 1.61 -0.48 11.51
CA ASN A 146 1.80 -1.70 10.72
C ASN A 146 0.75 -1.73 9.60
N GLU A 147 1.06 -1.07 8.48
CA GLU A 147 0.16 -0.91 7.33
C GLU A 147 0.83 -1.40 6.03
N SER A 148 0.03 -1.66 4.99
CA SER A 148 0.54 -2.34 3.79
C SER A 148 1.36 -1.45 2.84
N ASP A 149 1.73 -0.21 3.20
CA ASP A 149 2.49 0.70 2.32
C ASP A 149 3.81 0.08 1.83
N GLY A 150 4.50 -0.66 2.71
CA GLY A 150 5.72 -1.40 2.39
C GLY A 150 5.52 -2.43 1.28
N PHE A 151 4.45 -3.21 1.39
CA PHE A 151 4.05 -4.17 0.35
C PHE A 151 3.69 -3.46 -0.96
N CYS A 152 2.90 -2.38 -0.89
CA CYS A 152 2.50 -1.64 -2.09
C CYS A 152 3.69 -1.03 -2.84
N ALA A 153 4.70 -0.51 -2.12
CA ALA A 153 5.95 -0.06 -2.72
C ALA A 153 6.75 -1.21 -3.35
N ALA A 154 6.76 -2.38 -2.70
CA ALA A 154 7.57 -3.51 -3.11
C ALA A 154 6.97 -4.30 -4.27
N LEU A 155 5.64 -4.31 -4.46
CA LEU A 155 4.99 -5.12 -5.50
C LEU A 155 5.50 -4.82 -6.93
N PRO A 156 5.58 -3.56 -7.41
CA PRO A 156 6.18 -3.30 -8.72
C PRO A 156 7.67 -3.63 -8.78
N TYR A 157 8.40 -3.42 -7.67
CA TYR A 157 9.83 -3.74 -7.61
C TYR A 157 10.07 -5.26 -7.66
N PHE A 158 9.19 -6.05 -7.06
CA PHE A 158 9.22 -7.51 -7.13
C PHE A 158 9.10 -8.02 -8.56
N LEU A 159 8.20 -7.45 -9.37
CA LEU A 159 8.06 -7.77 -10.79
C LEU A 159 9.26 -7.32 -11.64
N TYR A 160 10.03 -6.35 -11.15
CA TYR A 160 11.26 -5.88 -11.79
C TYR A 160 12.49 -6.71 -11.37
N ASN A 161 12.59 -7.06 -10.09
CA ASN A 161 13.72 -7.75 -9.49
C ASN A 161 13.31 -8.45 -8.18
N ASN A 162 12.97 -9.73 -8.29
CA ASN A 162 12.58 -10.58 -7.16
C ASN A 162 13.82 -11.02 -6.34
N ASN A 163 14.39 -10.09 -5.57
CA ASN A 163 15.50 -10.38 -4.65
C ASN A 163 15.13 -9.94 -3.22
N ASP A 164 15.07 -10.88 -2.28
CA ASP A 164 14.63 -10.64 -0.89
C ASP A 164 15.41 -9.51 -0.21
N LYS A 165 16.74 -9.40 -0.41
CA LYS A 165 17.56 -8.34 0.21
C LYS A 165 17.17 -6.97 -0.31
N GLU A 166 16.97 -6.82 -1.61
CA GLU A 166 16.54 -5.56 -2.22
C GLU A 166 15.08 -5.23 -1.89
N LEU A 167 14.19 -6.23 -1.89
CA LEU A 167 12.79 -6.06 -1.50
C LEU A 167 12.66 -5.54 -0.06
N LYS A 168 13.44 -6.10 0.88
CA LYS A 168 13.51 -5.59 2.26
C LYS A 168 13.90 -4.11 2.31
N LYS A 169 14.89 -3.68 1.51
CA LYS A 169 15.30 -2.27 1.43
C LYS A 169 14.16 -1.39 0.92
N VAL A 170 13.44 -1.84 -0.11
CA VAL A 170 12.28 -1.12 -0.66
C VAL A 170 11.16 -1.00 0.38
N ILE A 171 10.79 -2.10 1.04
CA ILE A 171 9.78 -2.11 2.10
C ILE A 171 10.15 -1.11 3.20
N LYS A 172 11.37 -1.22 3.75
CA LYS A 172 11.89 -0.33 4.80
C LYS A 172 12.01 1.13 4.39
N SER A 173 11.97 1.43 3.09
CA SER A 173 12.01 2.82 2.64
C SER A 173 10.70 3.57 2.91
N VAL A 174 9.58 2.85 3.10
CA VAL A 174 8.27 3.44 3.42
C VAL A 174 7.64 2.92 4.72
N ALA A 175 7.96 1.69 5.14
CA ALA A 175 7.47 1.08 6.38
C ALA A 175 8.57 0.20 7.02
N ASN A 176 9.10 0.61 8.17
CA ASN A 176 10.31 0.07 8.78
C ASN A 176 10.06 -0.66 10.11
N SER A 177 9.00 -1.45 10.20
CA SER A 177 8.81 -2.39 11.32
C SER A 177 9.05 -3.83 10.87
N LYS A 178 9.39 -4.71 11.81
CA LYS A 178 9.52 -6.15 11.56
C LYS A 178 8.23 -6.74 10.97
N THR A 179 7.07 -6.34 11.50
CA THR A 179 5.76 -6.79 11.02
C THR A 179 5.51 -6.36 9.58
N ASN A 180 5.75 -5.09 9.25
CA ASN A 180 5.59 -4.57 7.89
C ASN A 180 6.48 -5.34 6.89
N GLU A 181 7.76 -5.56 7.23
CA GLU A 181 8.70 -6.31 6.40
C GLU A 181 8.26 -7.76 6.18
N THR A 182 7.94 -8.46 7.27
CA THR A 182 7.66 -9.91 7.24
C THR A 182 6.37 -10.20 6.48
N TYR A 183 5.30 -9.46 6.75
CA TYR A 183 4.02 -9.64 6.03
C TYR A 183 4.12 -9.23 4.57
N ALA A 184 4.86 -8.17 4.24
CA ALA A 184 5.05 -7.78 2.84
C ALA A 184 5.79 -8.87 2.05
N LEU A 185 6.86 -9.45 2.59
CA LEU A 185 7.57 -10.54 1.93
C LEU A 185 6.73 -11.82 1.83
N ALA A 186 5.95 -12.15 2.86
CA ALA A 186 5.07 -13.31 2.81
C ALA A 186 4.04 -13.17 1.68
N LYS A 187 3.40 -11.99 1.57
CA LYS A 187 2.46 -11.68 0.47
C LYS A 187 3.13 -11.84 -0.90
N LEU A 188 4.34 -11.30 -1.08
CA LEU A 188 5.08 -11.43 -2.33
C LEU A 188 5.41 -12.89 -2.67
N LYS A 189 5.81 -13.70 -1.68
CA LYS A 189 6.08 -15.13 -1.88
C LYS A 189 4.83 -15.94 -2.22
N ILE A 190 3.68 -15.61 -1.63
CA ILE A 190 2.39 -16.22 -1.99
C ILE A 190 2.00 -15.84 -3.42
N ILE A 191 2.20 -14.59 -3.81
CA ILE A 191 1.96 -14.13 -5.19
C ILE A 191 2.88 -14.88 -6.17
N ASP A 192 4.16 -15.06 -5.82
CA ASP A 192 5.14 -15.78 -6.65
C ASP A 192 4.76 -17.26 -6.87
N LEU A 193 4.29 -17.93 -5.81
CA LEU A 193 3.73 -19.28 -5.90
C LEU A 193 2.52 -19.34 -6.82
N ALA A 194 1.57 -18.41 -6.65
CA ALA A 194 0.38 -18.34 -7.50
C ALA A 194 0.73 -18.10 -8.97
N ASN A 195 1.67 -17.18 -9.23
CA ASN A 195 2.14 -16.86 -10.58
C ASN A 195 2.90 -18.02 -11.23
N SER A 196 3.50 -18.90 -10.42
CA SER A 196 4.15 -20.14 -10.88
C SER A 196 3.17 -21.29 -11.12
N GLY A 197 1.86 -21.04 -11.02
CA GLY A 197 0.80 -22.03 -11.28
C GLY A 197 0.43 -22.90 -10.09
N ASP A 198 0.89 -22.57 -8.87
CA ASP A 198 0.45 -23.27 -7.66
C ASP A 198 -1.05 -23.03 -7.43
N LYS A 199 -1.82 -24.12 -7.32
CA LYS A 199 -3.27 -24.09 -7.09
C LYS A 199 -3.64 -23.69 -5.66
N ASN A 200 -2.73 -23.87 -4.69
CA ASN A 200 -2.94 -23.60 -3.26
C ASN A 200 -1.78 -22.81 -2.66
N PRO A 201 -1.47 -21.60 -3.17
CA PRO A 201 -0.24 -20.87 -2.84
C PRO A 201 -0.13 -20.50 -1.36
N ILE A 202 -1.25 -20.27 -0.68
CA ILE A 202 -1.28 -20.00 0.78
C ILE A 202 -0.88 -21.27 1.55
N GLN A 203 -1.50 -22.42 1.27
CA GLN A 203 -1.18 -23.68 1.94
C GLN A 203 0.26 -24.12 1.64
N THR A 204 0.73 -23.92 0.41
CA THR A 204 2.12 -24.17 0.05
C THR A 204 3.08 -23.26 0.81
N PHE A 205 2.77 -21.96 0.94
CA PHE A 205 3.56 -21.05 1.77
C PHE A 205 3.65 -21.53 3.22
N VAL A 206 2.50 -21.86 3.84
CA VAL A 206 2.45 -22.36 5.22
C VAL A 206 3.27 -23.64 5.38
N ARG A 207 3.13 -24.61 4.48
CA ARG A 207 3.93 -25.86 4.52
C ARG A 207 5.43 -25.58 4.38
N LYS A 208 5.81 -24.73 3.43
CA LYS A 208 7.22 -24.40 3.14
C LYS A 208 7.87 -23.60 4.26
N TYR A 209 7.14 -22.69 4.91
CA TYR A 209 7.68 -21.76 5.89
C TYR A 209 7.21 -22.00 7.33
N GLY A 210 6.48 -23.08 7.61
CA GLY A 210 5.92 -23.34 8.94
C GLY A 210 6.95 -23.51 10.06
N LYS A 211 8.16 -23.97 9.74
CA LYS A 211 9.28 -24.07 10.69
C LYS A 211 10.21 -22.83 10.64
N ASN A 212 9.95 -21.87 9.76
CA ASN A 212 10.80 -20.71 9.57
C ASN A 212 10.51 -19.64 10.63
N LYS A 213 11.47 -19.39 11.54
CA LYS A 213 11.33 -18.39 12.62
C LYS A 213 11.02 -16.97 12.10
N TYR A 214 11.49 -16.63 10.90
CA TYR A 214 11.25 -15.31 10.30
C TYR A 214 9.77 -15.11 9.95
N PHE A 215 9.09 -16.13 9.42
CA PHE A 215 7.67 -16.06 9.03
C PHE A 215 6.70 -16.60 10.08
N ARG A 216 7.18 -17.00 11.27
CA ARG A 216 6.37 -17.64 12.32
C ARG A 216 5.10 -16.87 12.67
N GLU A 217 5.21 -15.54 12.83
CA GLU A 217 4.04 -14.69 13.12
C GLU A 217 3.01 -14.71 11.98
N VAL A 218 3.47 -14.73 10.73
CA VAL A 218 2.57 -14.77 9.56
C VAL A 218 1.89 -16.12 9.43
N VAL A 219 2.60 -17.22 9.68
CA VAL A 219 2.04 -18.58 9.57
C VAL A 219 1.01 -18.86 10.67
N ASN A 220 1.19 -18.26 11.85
CA ASN A 220 0.32 -18.51 13.01
C ASN A 220 -0.94 -17.64 13.05
N ASN A 221 -1.06 -16.61 12.20
CA ASN A 221 -2.26 -15.77 12.07
C ASN A 221 -3.23 -16.34 11.05
#